data_AF-A0A6A6TNA5-F1
#
_entry.id   AF-A0A6A6TNA5-F1
#
_cell.length_a   1.000
_cell.length_b   1.000
_cell.length_c   1.000
_cell.angle_alpha   90.00
_cell.angle_beta   90.00
_cell.angle_gamma   90.00
#
_symmetry.space_group_name_H-M   'P 1'
#
loop_
_entity.id
_entity.type
_entity.pdbx_description
1 polymer ?
#
loop_
_entity_poly.entity_id
_entity_poly.type
_entity_poly.pdbx_seq_one_letter_code
_entity_poly.pdbx_strand_id
1 'polypeptide(L)'
;MCNENTLSNAVWEEMDVDPDDPPTTILRPGATKKQIAECEARLGHDLPDDFREFLSLTNGMDSIWNGFYGEPKLLGTDEIYVFDASELQDGWQNASVQMKFIPDMSVKPEWTTLDRVLMINDGADDSKYLWLLEPELGRQYAGSFFAAYQALPLHEQEQVRSVLQIFHAGKENASEINWQTCVWSPPTLEAQGYQTFREYLEIMAGDTANDDILEEEDDQGRLLHSHDIFAYQLR
;
A
#
# COMPACT_ATOMS: atom_id res chain seq x y z
N MET A 1 14.89 1.28 -9.92
CA MET A 1 14.53 0.12 -9.08
C MET A 1 13.25 -0.55 -9.55
N CYS A 2 12.02 -0.16 -9.15
CA CYS A 2 10.80 -0.87 -9.57
C CYS A 2 10.71 -1.08 -11.09
N ASN A 3 10.91 -0.03 -11.89
CA ASN A 3 10.91 -0.13 -13.35
C ASN A 3 11.97 -1.11 -13.88
N GLU A 4 13.21 -1.02 -13.42
CA GLU A 4 14.29 -1.90 -13.91
C GLU A 4 14.06 -3.37 -13.50
N ASN A 5 13.60 -3.59 -12.26
CA ASN A 5 13.29 -4.92 -11.77
C ASN A 5 12.15 -5.55 -12.58
N THR A 6 11.02 -4.84 -12.70
CA THR A 6 9.87 -5.35 -13.46
C THR A 6 10.26 -5.66 -14.90
N LEU A 7 11.02 -4.78 -15.56
CA LEU A 7 11.45 -5.03 -16.93
C LEU A 7 12.39 -6.24 -17.09
N SER A 8 13.17 -6.57 -16.04
CA SER A 8 14.17 -7.65 -16.11
C SER A 8 13.65 -9.00 -15.61
N ASN A 9 12.74 -8.97 -14.63
CA ASN A 9 12.38 -10.15 -13.83
C ASN A 9 10.90 -10.53 -13.92
N ALA A 10 10.04 -9.68 -14.51
CA ALA A 10 8.63 -10.00 -14.61
C ALA A 10 8.37 -11.25 -15.45
N VAL A 11 7.48 -12.11 -14.95
CA VAL A 11 6.83 -13.13 -15.76
C VAL A 11 5.64 -12.47 -16.44
N TRP A 12 5.83 -12.01 -17.69
CA TRP A 12 4.82 -11.20 -18.39
C TRP A 12 3.50 -11.93 -18.62
N GLU A 13 3.52 -13.27 -18.68
CA GLU A 13 2.31 -14.09 -18.74
C GLU A 13 1.44 -14.00 -17.47
N GLU A 14 2.05 -13.60 -16.35
CA GLU A 14 1.38 -13.40 -15.04
C GLU A 14 1.08 -11.91 -14.79
N MET A 15 1.39 -11.04 -15.76
CA MET A 15 1.08 -9.63 -15.75
C MET A 15 -0.14 -9.36 -16.65
N ASP A 16 -0.88 -8.29 -16.39
CA ASP A 16 -1.99 -7.84 -17.27
C ASP A 16 -1.44 -7.07 -18.49
N VAL A 17 -0.48 -7.66 -19.21
CA VAL A 17 0.11 -7.12 -20.44
C VAL A 17 0.28 -8.21 -21.49
N ASP A 18 0.46 -7.83 -22.76
CA ASP A 18 0.76 -8.78 -23.83
C ASP A 18 2.19 -9.33 -23.64
N PRO A 19 2.37 -10.64 -23.35
CA PRO A 19 3.70 -11.20 -23.13
C PRO A 19 4.58 -11.21 -24.38
N ASP A 20 3.98 -11.13 -25.58
CA ASP A 20 4.71 -11.07 -26.85
C ASP A 20 5.21 -9.65 -27.17
N ASP A 21 4.71 -8.62 -26.48
CA ASP A 21 5.11 -7.21 -26.64
C ASP A 21 5.19 -6.51 -25.26
N PRO A 22 6.14 -6.90 -24.40
CA PRO A 22 6.26 -6.31 -23.07
C PRO A 22 6.64 -4.83 -23.15
N PRO A 23 6.17 -4.00 -22.19
CA PRO A 23 6.46 -2.58 -22.19
C PRO A 23 7.96 -2.32 -22.04
N THR A 24 8.44 -1.20 -22.59
CA THR A 24 9.84 -0.76 -22.41
C THR A 24 10.05 0.07 -21.14
N THR A 25 8.95 0.47 -20.50
CA THR A 25 8.91 1.12 -19.19
C THR A 25 7.51 0.99 -18.59
N ILE A 26 7.43 0.87 -17.26
CA ILE A 26 6.17 0.95 -16.51
C ILE A 26 5.83 2.40 -16.12
N LEU A 27 6.73 3.35 -16.39
CA LEU A 27 6.56 4.75 -16.02
C LEU A 27 5.86 5.51 -17.14
N ARG A 28 4.91 6.36 -16.75
CA ARG A 28 4.17 7.23 -17.64
C ARG A 28 4.81 8.62 -17.67
N PRO A 29 4.55 9.44 -18.71
CA PRO A 29 4.94 10.84 -18.67
C PRO A 29 4.40 11.54 -17.41
N GLY A 30 5.24 12.33 -16.76
CA GLY A 30 4.86 13.07 -15.56
C GLY A 30 3.67 14.02 -15.77
N ALA A 31 2.83 14.14 -14.73
CA ALA A 31 1.67 15.01 -14.73
C ALA A 31 2.09 16.47 -14.73
N THR A 32 1.41 17.28 -15.54
CA THR A 32 1.57 18.73 -15.51
C THR A 32 0.95 19.31 -14.23
N LYS A 33 1.44 20.48 -13.80
CA LYS A 33 0.83 21.22 -12.68
C LYS A 33 -0.67 21.47 -12.87
N LYS A 34 -1.11 21.62 -14.13
CA LYS A 34 -2.52 21.79 -14.47
C LYS A 34 -3.32 20.52 -14.19
N GLN A 35 -2.82 19.35 -14.62
CA GLN A 35 -3.48 18.06 -14.36
C GLN A 35 -3.59 17.76 -12.86
N ILE A 36 -2.53 18.04 -12.09
CA ILE A 36 -2.56 17.87 -10.63
C ILE A 36 -3.62 18.79 -10.01
N ALA A 37 -3.64 20.08 -10.38
CA ALA A 37 -4.64 21.02 -9.85
C ALA A 37 -6.08 20.65 -10.26
N GLU A 38 -6.29 20.14 -11.47
CA GLU A 38 -7.60 19.64 -11.92
C GLU A 38 -8.02 18.38 -11.14
N CYS A 39 -7.07 17.48 -10.82
CA CYS A 39 -7.29 16.32 -9.96
C CYS A 39 -7.67 16.75 -8.54
N GLU A 40 -6.89 17.62 -7.89
CA GLU A 40 -7.17 18.14 -6.54
C GLU A 40 -8.56 18.82 -6.48
N ALA A 41 -8.89 19.63 -7.49
CA ALA A 41 -10.21 20.27 -7.59
C ALA A 41 -11.35 19.25 -7.74
N ARG A 42 -11.14 18.17 -8.52
CA ARG A 42 -12.11 17.09 -8.72
C ARG A 42 -12.31 16.25 -7.46
N LEU A 43 -11.24 16.00 -6.71
CA LEU A 43 -11.28 15.25 -5.45
C LEU A 43 -11.81 16.11 -4.29
N GLY A 44 -11.70 17.44 -4.39
CA GLY A 44 -12.11 18.39 -3.36
C GLY A 44 -11.09 18.55 -2.23
N HIS A 45 -9.84 18.13 -2.45
CA HIS A 45 -8.76 18.22 -1.47
C HIS A 45 -7.39 18.29 -2.18
N ASP A 46 -6.45 19.04 -1.60
CA ASP A 46 -5.04 19.03 -2.03
C ASP A 46 -4.41 17.67 -1.77
N LEU A 47 -3.59 17.16 -2.69
CA LEU A 47 -2.91 15.87 -2.53
C LEU A 47 -1.66 16.00 -1.61
N PRO A 48 -1.21 14.90 -0.97
CA PRO A 48 0.06 14.88 -0.23
C PRO A 48 1.24 15.36 -1.08
N ASP A 49 2.18 16.11 -0.49
CA ASP A 49 3.34 16.68 -1.21
C ASP A 49 4.18 15.61 -1.93
N ASP A 50 4.44 14.48 -1.27
CA ASP A 50 5.20 13.36 -1.81
C ASP A 50 4.45 12.64 -2.94
N PHE A 51 3.12 12.53 -2.85
CA PHE A 51 2.31 11.97 -3.93
C PHE A 51 2.23 12.91 -5.13
N ARG A 52 2.19 14.23 -4.93
CA ARG A 52 2.29 15.21 -6.03
C ARG A 52 3.65 15.17 -6.71
N GLU A 53 4.71 15.03 -5.93
CA GLU A 53 6.06 14.83 -6.46
C GLU A 53 6.10 13.58 -7.34
N PHE A 54 5.60 12.44 -6.85
CA PHE A 54 5.47 11.22 -7.62
C PHE A 54 4.70 11.44 -8.94
N LEU A 55 3.50 12.02 -8.87
CA LEU A 55 2.67 12.28 -10.06
C LEU A 55 3.37 13.19 -11.06
N SER A 56 4.16 14.16 -10.60
CA SER A 56 4.94 15.05 -11.46
C SER A 56 6.09 14.37 -12.19
N LEU A 57 6.60 13.27 -11.64
CA LEU A 57 7.63 12.43 -12.25
C LEU A 57 7.00 11.40 -13.20
N THR A 58 5.89 10.79 -12.78
CA THR A 58 5.15 9.77 -13.53
C THR A 58 3.66 9.86 -13.20
N ASN A 59 2.82 10.13 -14.21
CA ASN A 59 1.37 10.29 -14.00
C ASN A 59 0.66 8.93 -13.83
N GLY A 60 0.89 8.30 -12.68
CA GLY A 60 0.59 6.88 -12.47
C GLY A 60 1.77 6.00 -12.90
N MET A 61 1.64 4.70 -12.69
CA MET A 61 2.65 3.70 -13.01
C MET A 61 1.94 2.39 -13.33
N ASP A 62 2.34 1.72 -14.40
CA ASP A 62 1.78 0.41 -14.75
C ASP A 62 2.18 -0.65 -13.72
N SER A 63 1.58 -1.84 -13.81
CA SER A 63 1.75 -2.92 -12.83
C SER A 63 3.21 -3.28 -12.60
N ILE A 64 3.56 -3.55 -11.35
CA ILE A 64 4.94 -3.77 -10.89
C ILE A 64 5.08 -5.25 -10.55
N TRP A 65 6.15 -5.88 -11.01
CA TRP A 65 6.49 -7.22 -10.54
C TRP A 65 7.12 -7.16 -9.16
N ASN A 66 6.51 -7.84 -8.18
CA ASN A 66 7.02 -7.90 -6.79
C ASN A 66 7.81 -9.18 -6.46
N GLY A 67 8.11 -10.01 -7.46
CA GLY A 67 8.76 -11.31 -7.29
C GLY A 67 7.81 -12.51 -7.25
N PHE A 68 6.52 -12.28 -7.00
CA PHE A 68 5.51 -13.33 -6.91
C PHE A 68 4.31 -13.12 -7.84
N TYR A 69 3.87 -11.88 -8.01
CA TYR A 69 2.76 -11.51 -8.90
C TYR A 69 2.84 -10.03 -9.31
N GLY A 70 2.06 -9.66 -10.32
CA GLY A 70 1.88 -8.28 -10.72
C GLY A 70 1.08 -7.47 -9.71
N GLU A 71 1.69 -6.43 -9.16
CA GLU A 71 1.01 -5.45 -8.33
C GLU A 71 0.06 -4.59 -9.17
N PRO A 72 -1.11 -4.19 -8.63
CA PRO A 72 -2.03 -3.32 -9.34
C PRO A 72 -1.37 -2.01 -9.78
N LYS A 73 -1.80 -1.44 -10.91
CA LYS A 73 -1.23 -0.19 -11.42
C LYS A 73 -1.56 0.96 -10.47
N LEU A 74 -0.66 1.91 -10.38
CA LEU A 74 -0.91 3.20 -9.73
C LEU A 74 -1.62 4.14 -10.71
N LEU A 75 -2.74 4.69 -10.25
CA LEU A 75 -3.62 5.52 -11.06
C LEU A 75 -2.99 6.88 -11.36
N GLY A 76 -3.24 7.38 -12.57
CA GLY A 76 -2.92 8.75 -12.94
C GLY A 76 -3.93 9.77 -12.41
N THR A 77 -3.61 11.04 -12.56
CA THR A 77 -4.43 12.21 -12.17
C THR A 77 -5.87 12.17 -12.71
N ASP A 78 -6.13 11.56 -13.86
CA ASP A 78 -7.46 11.46 -14.44
C ASP A 78 -8.26 10.25 -13.91
N GLU A 79 -7.59 9.30 -13.27
CA GLU A 79 -8.14 8.02 -12.85
C GLU A 79 -8.40 7.94 -11.34
N ILE A 80 -7.59 8.62 -10.50
CA ILE A 80 -7.75 8.66 -9.03
C ILE A 80 -9.16 9.12 -8.67
N TYR A 81 -9.82 8.50 -7.70
CA TYR A 81 -11.21 8.84 -7.34
C TYR A 81 -11.49 8.71 -5.84
N VAL A 82 -12.57 9.35 -5.40
CA VAL A 82 -13.10 9.19 -4.04
C VAL A 82 -13.84 7.87 -3.97
N PHE A 83 -13.51 7.05 -2.97
CA PHE A 83 -14.07 5.73 -2.76
C PHE A 83 -14.61 5.62 -1.33
N ASP A 84 -15.75 4.93 -1.21
CA ASP A 84 -16.33 4.55 0.08
C ASP A 84 -15.83 3.13 0.42
N ALA A 85 -14.94 3.04 1.41
CA ALA A 85 -14.35 1.79 1.85
C ALA A 85 -15.08 1.16 3.04
N SER A 86 -16.27 1.67 3.45
CA SER A 86 -16.97 1.17 4.64
C SER A 86 -17.33 -0.31 4.53
N GLU A 87 -17.75 -0.78 3.36
CA GLU A 87 -18.11 -2.20 3.16
C GLU A 87 -16.88 -3.12 3.27
N LEU A 88 -15.74 -2.70 2.72
CA LEU A 88 -14.48 -3.46 2.84
C LEU A 88 -13.97 -3.46 4.27
N GLN A 89 -14.13 -2.33 4.96
CA GLN A 89 -13.78 -2.18 6.36
C GLN A 89 -14.60 -3.11 7.26
N ASP A 90 -15.92 -3.21 7.03
CA ASP A 90 -16.77 -4.16 7.76
C ASP A 90 -16.26 -5.60 7.60
N GLY A 91 -15.78 -5.96 6.41
CA GLY A 91 -15.16 -7.25 6.13
C GLY A 91 -13.97 -7.55 7.06
N TRP A 92 -13.01 -6.63 7.15
CA TRP A 92 -11.83 -6.85 7.99
C TRP A 92 -12.11 -6.73 9.49
N GLN A 93 -13.08 -5.89 9.89
CA GLN A 93 -13.47 -5.73 11.29
C GLN A 93 -14.11 -7.02 11.81
N ASN A 94 -15.01 -7.60 11.01
CA ASN A 94 -15.68 -8.86 11.33
C ASN A 94 -14.72 -10.06 11.31
N ALA A 95 -13.75 -10.06 10.40
CA ALA A 95 -12.72 -11.08 10.33
C ALA A 95 -11.66 -10.97 11.46
N SER A 96 -11.74 -9.95 12.32
CA SER A 96 -10.75 -9.67 13.37
C SER A 96 -9.33 -9.59 12.80
N VAL A 97 -9.21 -9.00 11.61
CA VAL A 97 -7.93 -8.87 10.92
C VAL A 97 -6.90 -8.23 11.81
N GLN A 98 -5.76 -8.92 11.97
CA GLN A 98 -4.60 -8.30 12.57
C GLN A 98 -4.08 -7.25 11.60
N MET A 99 -4.14 -5.99 11.99
CA MET A 99 -3.36 -4.98 11.30
C MET A 99 -1.90 -5.34 11.47
N LYS A 100 -1.16 -5.43 10.37
CA LYS A 100 0.24 -5.83 10.39
C LYS A 100 1.01 -4.91 11.33
N PHE A 101 1.84 -5.49 12.20
CA PHE A 101 2.61 -4.80 13.25
C PHE A 101 1.82 -4.23 14.44
N ILE A 102 0.50 -4.42 14.52
CA ILE A 102 -0.24 -4.22 15.78
C ILE A 102 -0.21 -5.55 16.55
N PRO A 103 0.47 -5.63 17.71
CA PRO A 103 0.51 -6.85 18.50
C PRO A 103 -0.89 -7.15 19.01
N ASP A 104 -1.15 -8.39 19.42
CA ASP A 104 -2.47 -8.78 19.92
C ASP A 104 -2.82 -7.98 21.19
N MET A 105 -3.53 -6.88 21.00
CA MET A 105 -3.98 -5.99 22.05
C MET A 105 -5.22 -6.57 22.72
N SER A 106 -5.22 -6.62 24.06
CA SER A 106 -6.38 -7.06 24.84
C SER A 106 -7.59 -6.13 24.68
N VAL A 107 -7.35 -4.84 24.41
CA VAL A 107 -8.37 -3.85 24.04
C VAL A 107 -8.33 -3.66 22.53
N LYS A 108 -9.43 -4.00 21.85
CA LYS A 108 -9.55 -3.80 20.39
C LYS A 108 -9.96 -2.36 20.07
N PRO A 109 -9.30 -1.70 19.10
CA PRO A 109 -9.72 -0.38 18.64
C PRO A 109 -11.08 -0.42 17.93
N GLU A 110 -11.95 0.52 18.30
CA GLU A 110 -13.16 0.83 17.54
C GLU A 110 -12.77 1.78 16.41
N TRP A 111 -12.47 1.22 15.24
CA TRP A 111 -12.02 1.99 14.09
C TRP A 111 -13.10 2.95 13.58
N THR A 112 -12.69 4.18 13.30
CA THR A 112 -13.52 5.15 12.57
C THR A 112 -13.88 4.60 11.19
N THR A 113 -15.10 4.85 10.74
CA THR A 113 -15.57 4.42 9.41
C THR A 113 -14.78 5.08 8.28
N LEU A 114 -14.32 4.29 7.32
CA LEU A 114 -13.57 4.76 6.14
C LEU A 114 -14.52 5.03 4.96
N ASP A 115 -15.47 5.95 5.13
CA ASP A 115 -16.50 6.27 4.13
C ASP A 115 -16.02 7.18 2.98
N ARG A 116 -14.82 7.75 3.13
CA ARG A 116 -14.21 8.63 2.14
C ARG A 116 -12.70 8.50 2.14
N VAL A 117 -12.18 7.69 1.23
CA VAL A 117 -10.75 7.57 0.95
C VAL A 117 -10.46 7.95 -0.50
N LEU A 118 -9.21 8.28 -0.82
CA LEU A 118 -8.79 8.44 -2.21
C LEU A 118 -8.18 7.13 -2.70
N MET A 119 -8.81 6.49 -3.68
CA MET A 119 -8.27 5.30 -4.34
C MET A 119 -7.17 5.71 -5.33
N ILE A 120 -5.97 5.17 -5.15
CA ILE A 120 -4.79 5.53 -5.96
C ILE A 120 -4.17 4.36 -6.73
N ASN A 121 -4.76 3.17 -6.66
CA ASN A 121 -4.46 2.05 -7.55
C ASN A 121 -5.74 1.48 -8.18
N ASP A 122 -5.61 0.59 -9.16
CA ASP A 122 -6.76 -0.12 -9.76
C ASP A 122 -7.03 -1.49 -9.12
N GLY A 123 -6.71 -1.60 -7.83
CA GLY A 123 -6.89 -2.82 -7.06
C GLY A 123 -8.32 -3.34 -6.99
N ALA A 124 -8.45 -4.63 -6.73
CA ALA A 124 -9.71 -5.34 -6.59
C ALA A 124 -9.61 -6.44 -5.50
N ASP A 125 -10.70 -7.20 -5.33
CA ASP A 125 -10.83 -8.23 -4.29
C ASP A 125 -9.81 -9.37 -4.40
N ASP A 126 -9.26 -9.61 -5.59
CA ASP A 126 -8.23 -10.61 -5.88
C ASP A 126 -6.80 -10.09 -5.74
N SER A 127 -6.63 -8.80 -5.44
CA SER A 127 -5.33 -8.16 -5.28
C SER A 127 -5.28 -7.31 -4.00
N LYS A 128 -5.04 -6.00 -4.11
CA LYS A 128 -4.99 -5.11 -2.96
C LYS A 128 -5.45 -3.72 -3.34
N TYR A 129 -6.08 -3.05 -2.39
CA TYR A 129 -6.48 -1.66 -2.51
C TYR A 129 -5.42 -0.76 -1.88
N LEU A 130 -5.13 0.37 -2.53
CA LEU A 130 -4.21 1.39 -2.04
C LEU A 130 -4.94 2.72 -1.92
N TRP A 131 -4.99 3.24 -0.69
CA TRP A 131 -5.75 4.42 -0.32
C TRP A 131 -4.87 5.52 0.25
N LEU A 132 -5.26 6.77 -0.02
CA LEU A 132 -4.84 7.91 0.77
C LEU A 132 -5.99 8.35 1.68
N LEU A 133 -5.70 8.43 2.97
CA LEU A 133 -6.63 8.93 3.98
C LEU A 133 -6.41 10.42 4.14
N GLU A 134 -7.47 11.21 3.92
CA GLU A 134 -7.47 12.65 4.15
C GLU A 134 -7.06 12.96 5.60
N PRO A 135 -6.42 14.11 5.89
CA PRO A 135 -5.87 14.38 7.21
C PRO A 135 -6.88 14.31 8.35
N GLU A 136 -8.12 14.72 8.12
CA GLU A 136 -9.17 14.60 9.14
C GLU A 136 -9.50 13.14 9.46
N LEU A 137 -9.73 12.33 8.42
CA LEU A 137 -10.01 10.91 8.57
C LEU A 137 -8.81 10.15 9.16
N GLY A 138 -7.58 10.43 8.71
CA GLY A 138 -6.36 9.84 9.24
C GLY A 138 -6.17 10.14 10.73
N ARG A 139 -6.50 11.35 11.19
CA ARG A 139 -6.50 11.69 12.63
C ARG A 139 -7.57 10.94 13.41
N GLN A 140 -8.77 10.79 12.86
CA GLN A 140 -9.83 10.02 13.53
C GLN A 140 -9.46 8.53 13.61
N TYR A 141 -8.95 7.96 12.52
CA TYR A 141 -8.46 6.59 12.44
C TYR A 141 -7.33 6.31 13.45
N ALA A 142 -6.31 7.17 13.49
CA ALA A 142 -5.25 7.08 14.49
C ALA A 142 -5.78 7.32 15.92
N GLY A 143 -6.78 8.19 16.09
CA GLY A 143 -7.47 8.42 17.34
C GLY A 143 -8.10 7.15 17.92
N SER A 144 -8.74 6.34 17.07
CA SER A 144 -9.28 5.02 17.45
C SER A 144 -8.17 4.10 18.01
N PHE A 145 -7.02 4.06 17.35
CA PHE A 145 -5.85 3.31 17.83
C PHE A 145 -5.34 3.82 19.18
N PHE A 146 -5.07 5.13 19.29
CA PHE A 146 -4.50 5.71 20.51
C PHE A 146 -5.46 5.61 21.70
N ALA A 147 -6.77 5.67 21.48
CA ALA A 147 -7.76 5.44 22.53
C ALA A 147 -7.69 4.00 23.06
N ALA A 148 -7.60 3.00 22.17
CA ALA A 148 -7.42 1.61 22.58
C ALA A 148 -6.08 1.39 23.28
N TYR A 149 -4.99 1.95 22.75
CA TYR A 149 -3.65 1.89 23.34
C TYR A 149 -3.64 2.43 24.79
N GLN A 150 -4.25 3.59 25.03
CA GLN A 150 -4.31 4.20 26.37
C GLN A 150 -5.13 3.37 27.38
N ALA A 151 -6.08 2.56 26.89
CA ALA A 151 -6.90 1.69 27.71
C ALA A 151 -6.21 0.34 28.04
N LEU A 152 -5.08 0.01 27.39
CA LEU A 152 -4.36 -1.24 27.64
C LEU A 152 -3.73 -1.27 29.04
N PRO A 153 -3.50 -2.47 29.60
CA PRO A 153 -2.60 -2.64 30.74
C PRO A 153 -1.18 -2.13 30.46
N LEU A 154 -0.50 -1.57 31.47
CA LEU A 154 0.84 -0.96 31.30
C LEU A 154 1.87 -1.88 30.63
N HIS A 155 1.87 -3.17 30.96
CA HIS A 155 2.82 -4.14 30.36
C HIS A 155 2.57 -4.36 28.85
N GLU A 156 1.31 -4.28 28.40
CA GLU A 156 0.96 -4.32 26.97
C GLU A 156 1.27 -2.98 26.30
N GLN A 157 1.06 -1.85 26.99
CA GLN A 157 1.46 -0.54 26.45
C GLN A 157 2.97 -0.46 26.18
N GLU A 158 3.79 -1.07 27.03
CA GLU A 158 5.25 -1.13 26.82
C GLU A 158 5.63 -1.97 25.59
N GLN A 159 4.92 -3.08 25.37
CA GLN A 159 5.10 -3.93 24.18
C GLN A 159 4.63 -3.21 22.91
N VAL A 160 3.45 -2.59 22.93
CA VAL A 160 2.93 -1.83 21.78
C VAL A 160 3.81 -0.61 21.48
N ARG A 161 4.39 0.03 22.50
CA ARG A 161 5.29 1.19 22.31
C ARG A 161 6.54 0.85 21.49
N SER A 162 7.09 -0.37 21.62
CA SER A 162 8.28 -0.75 20.86
C SER A 162 7.99 -0.88 19.35
N VAL A 163 6.75 -1.23 18.99
CA VAL A 163 6.29 -1.35 17.59
C VAL A 163 5.60 -0.09 17.07
N LEU A 164 5.11 0.78 17.95
CA LEU A 164 4.54 2.10 17.58
C LEU A 164 5.53 3.02 16.86
N GLN A 165 6.82 2.91 17.19
CA GLN A 165 7.87 3.64 16.46
C GLN A 165 7.88 3.31 14.97
N ILE A 166 7.48 2.10 14.60
CA ILE A 166 7.39 1.63 13.22
C ILE A 166 6.09 2.16 12.59
N PHE A 167 4.94 1.95 13.24
CA PHE A 167 3.63 2.26 12.65
C PHE A 167 3.35 3.76 12.50
N HIS A 168 3.86 4.59 13.42
CA HIS A 168 3.57 6.03 13.48
C HIS A 168 4.82 6.92 13.37
N ALA A 169 5.98 6.36 12.98
CA ALA A 169 7.26 7.06 12.96
C ALA A 169 7.55 7.82 14.27
N GLY A 170 7.12 7.26 15.40
CA GLY A 170 7.29 7.86 16.72
C GLY A 170 6.32 8.99 17.07
N LYS A 171 5.27 9.26 16.27
CA LYS A 171 4.20 10.19 16.67
C LYS A 171 3.51 9.67 17.93
N GLU A 172 3.38 10.56 18.92
CA GLU A 172 2.88 10.19 20.26
C GLU A 172 1.36 10.39 20.38
N ASN A 173 0.73 11.06 19.41
CA ASN A 173 -0.71 11.31 19.42
C ASN A 173 -1.29 11.49 18.01
N ALA A 174 -2.60 11.36 17.92
CA ALA A 174 -3.34 11.46 16.67
C ALA A 174 -3.24 12.84 16.00
N SER A 175 -3.01 13.94 16.74
CA SER A 175 -3.01 15.29 16.15
C SER A 175 -1.81 15.56 15.23
N GLU A 176 -0.74 14.79 15.40
CA GLU A 176 0.47 14.82 14.56
C GLU A 176 0.30 14.03 13.24
N ILE A 177 -0.84 13.36 13.07
CA ILE A 177 -1.18 12.62 11.87
C ILE A 177 -1.74 13.60 10.82
N ASN A 178 -1.20 13.49 9.61
CA ASN A 178 -1.66 14.22 8.44
C ASN A 178 -2.26 13.21 7.45
N TRP A 179 -1.91 13.28 6.17
CA TRP A 179 -2.13 12.21 5.23
C TRP A 179 -1.53 10.89 5.70
N GLN A 180 -2.24 9.80 5.44
CA GLN A 180 -1.75 8.43 5.62
C GLN A 180 -2.00 7.63 4.35
N THR A 181 -1.10 6.69 4.05
CA THR A 181 -1.30 5.72 2.99
C THR A 181 -1.74 4.40 3.63
N CYS A 182 -2.78 3.76 3.13
CA CYS A 182 -3.28 2.50 3.64
C CYS A 182 -3.36 1.48 2.52
N VAL A 183 -2.89 0.26 2.80
CA VAL A 183 -3.04 -0.91 1.95
C VAL A 183 -4.00 -1.87 2.62
N TRP A 184 -4.95 -2.35 1.83
CA TRP A 184 -5.84 -3.44 2.20
C TRP A 184 -5.69 -4.59 1.22
N SER A 185 -5.39 -5.78 1.72
CA SER A 185 -5.27 -7.00 0.94
C SER A 185 -6.35 -7.99 1.38
N PRO A 186 -7.50 -8.06 0.68
CA PRO A 186 -8.53 -9.06 0.93
C PRO A 186 -8.02 -10.51 0.88
N PRO A 187 -7.15 -10.92 -0.08
CA PRO A 187 -6.67 -12.30 -0.17
C PRO A 187 -5.89 -12.77 1.08
N THR A 188 -5.08 -11.89 1.66
CA THR A 188 -4.31 -12.20 2.87
C THR A 188 -5.01 -11.77 4.16
N LEU A 189 -6.15 -11.07 4.04
CA LEU A 189 -6.82 -10.42 5.15
C LEU A 189 -5.86 -9.54 5.95
N GLU A 190 -5.06 -8.72 5.28
CA GLU A 190 -4.07 -7.83 5.90
C GLU A 190 -4.35 -6.36 5.60
N ALA A 191 -4.38 -5.55 6.65
CA ALA A 191 -4.40 -4.10 6.56
C ALA A 191 -3.06 -3.53 7.06
N GLN A 192 -2.46 -2.63 6.28
CA GLN A 192 -1.20 -1.97 6.62
C GLN A 192 -1.29 -0.46 6.39
N GLY A 193 -0.86 0.30 7.38
CA GLY A 193 -0.73 1.76 7.28
C GLY A 193 0.73 2.16 7.07
N TYR A 194 0.93 3.20 6.27
CA TYR A 194 2.20 3.88 6.03
C TYR A 194 2.02 5.37 6.31
N GLN A 195 3.07 6.01 6.81
CA GLN A 195 3.04 7.42 7.16
C GLN A 195 3.01 8.33 5.94
N THR A 196 3.65 7.90 4.86
CA THR A 196 3.74 8.66 3.62
C THR A 196 3.61 7.71 2.43
N PHE A 197 3.22 8.24 1.28
CA PHE A 197 3.22 7.46 0.05
C PHE A 197 4.65 7.09 -0.37
N ARG A 198 5.62 7.98 -0.09
CA ARG A 198 7.05 7.70 -0.27
C ARG A 198 7.51 6.46 0.50
N GLU A 199 7.15 6.33 1.77
CA GLU A 199 7.50 5.17 2.59
C GLU A 199 6.93 3.87 1.99
N TYR A 200 5.67 3.91 1.53
CA TYR A 200 5.06 2.78 0.83
C TYR A 200 5.87 2.39 -0.43
N LEU A 201 6.23 3.38 -1.27
CA LEU A 201 7.04 3.12 -2.46
C LEU A 201 8.45 2.61 -2.14
N GLU A 202 9.08 3.09 -1.08
CA GLU A 202 10.41 2.63 -0.66
C GLU A 202 10.38 1.18 -0.19
N ILE A 203 9.36 0.79 0.59
CA ILE A 203 9.16 -0.59 1.03
C ILE A 203 8.88 -1.49 -0.17
N MET A 204 7.95 -1.08 -1.05
CA MET A 204 7.66 -1.82 -2.27
C MET A 204 8.91 -1.99 -3.15
N ALA A 205 9.70 -0.93 -3.35
CA ALA A 205 10.94 -1.01 -4.11
C ALA A 205 11.94 -1.96 -3.45
N GLY A 206 12.04 -1.95 -2.12
CA GLY A 206 12.86 -2.88 -1.35
C GLY A 206 12.40 -4.33 -1.50
N ASP A 207 11.10 -4.58 -1.42
CA ASP A 207 10.51 -5.90 -1.62
C ASP A 207 10.82 -6.42 -3.03
N THR A 208 10.69 -5.57 -4.05
CA THR A 208 11.05 -5.94 -5.43
C THR A 208 12.55 -6.19 -5.59
N ALA A 209 13.41 -5.52 -4.83
CA ALA A 209 14.87 -5.58 -5.00
C ALA A 209 15.54 -6.74 -4.28
N ASN A 210 14.81 -7.51 -3.47
CA ASN A 210 15.34 -8.76 -2.96
C ASN A 210 15.54 -9.69 -4.16
N ASP A 211 16.76 -10.22 -4.32
CA ASP A 211 17.03 -11.23 -5.34
C ASP A 211 16.06 -12.39 -5.11
N ASP A 212 15.05 -12.51 -5.97
CA ASP A 212 14.26 -13.72 -6.03
C ASP A 212 15.26 -14.85 -6.26
N ILE A 213 15.32 -15.80 -5.33
CA ILE A 213 16.18 -16.98 -5.42
C ILE A 213 15.52 -17.90 -6.46
N LEU A 214 15.53 -17.48 -7.72
CA LEU A 214 15.07 -18.24 -8.87
C LEU A 214 16.26 -19.10 -9.31
N GLU A 215 16.33 -20.33 -8.77
CA GLU A 215 17.44 -21.26 -9.05
C GLU A 215 17.20 -22.16 -10.28
N GLU A 216 16.02 -22.12 -10.91
CA GLU A 216 15.71 -23.00 -12.04
C GLU A 216 15.44 -22.18 -13.31
N GLU A 217 15.95 -22.67 -14.44
CA GLU A 217 15.67 -22.14 -15.79
C GLU A 217 15.04 -23.27 -16.62
N ASP A 218 14.09 -22.94 -17.49
CA ASP A 218 13.53 -23.88 -18.46
C ASP A 218 14.50 -24.18 -19.60
N ASP A 219 14.11 -25.11 -20.47
CA ASP A 219 14.90 -25.50 -21.66
C ASP A 219 15.16 -24.34 -22.65
N GLN A 220 14.54 -23.16 -22.43
CA GLN A 220 14.66 -21.95 -23.23
C GLN A 220 15.43 -20.85 -22.49
N GLY A 221 15.94 -21.12 -21.28
CA GLY A 221 16.69 -20.18 -20.44
C GLY A 221 15.80 -19.17 -19.72
N ARG A 222 14.49 -19.43 -19.60
CA ARG A 222 13.56 -18.60 -18.82
C ARG A 222 13.50 -19.11 -17.39
N LEU A 223 13.53 -18.21 -16.42
CA LEU A 223 13.47 -18.57 -15.01
C LEU A 223 12.16 -19.33 -14.70
N LEU A 224 12.26 -20.48 -14.05
CA LEU A 224 11.18 -21.34 -13.59
C LEU A 224 10.97 -21.17 -12.09
N HIS A 225 9.70 -21.22 -11.69
CA HIS A 225 9.28 -21.14 -10.30
C HIS A 225 9.89 -22.25 -9.43
N SER A 226 10.73 -21.87 -8.47
CA SER A 226 10.84 -22.62 -7.22
C SER A 226 9.53 -22.43 -6.45
N HIS A 227 8.66 -23.43 -6.50
CA HIS A 227 7.43 -23.48 -5.68
C HIS A 227 7.72 -23.61 -4.16
N ASP A 228 8.98 -23.47 -3.72
CA ASP A 228 9.45 -23.78 -2.36
C ASP A 228 9.96 -22.56 -1.58
N ILE A 229 9.31 -21.39 -1.68
CA ILE A 229 9.45 -20.30 -0.70
C ILE A 229 8.16 -20.12 0.12
N PHE A 230 7.66 -21.22 0.68
CA PHE A 230 6.63 -21.20 1.73
C PHE A 230 7.16 -20.73 3.12
N ALA A 231 8.35 -20.13 3.19
CA ALA A 231 9.09 -19.99 4.46
C ALA A 231 9.40 -18.57 4.96
N TYR A 232 9.09 -17.49 4.22
CA TYR A 232 9.47 -16.13 4.66
C TYR A 232 8.36 -15.27 5.28
N GLN A 233 7.14 -15.80 5.49
CA GLN A 233 6.09 -15.12 6.26
C GLN A 233 5.96 -15.57 7.73
N LEU A 234 7.00 -16.20 8.29
CA LEU A 234 7.10 -16.45 9.74
C LEU A 234 8.44 -15.94 10.29
N ARG A 235 8.69 -14.63 10.21
CA ARG A 235 9.60 -13.92 11.10
C ARG A 235 9.12 -12.51 11.40
#